data_AF-A0A810QMJ8-F1
#
_entry.id   AF-A0A810QMJ8-F1
#
_cell.length_a   1.000
_cell.length_b   1.000
_cell.length_c   1.000
_cell.angle_alpha   90.00
_cell.angle_beta   90.00
_cell.angle_gamma   90.00
#
_symmetry.space_group_name_H-M   'P 1'
#
loop_
_entity.id
_entity.type
_entity.pdbx_description
1 polymer ?
#
loop_
_entity_poly.entity_id
_entity_poly.type
_entity_poly.pdbx_seq_one_letter_code
_entity_poly.pdbx_strand_id
1 'polypeptide(L)' 'MENKYYRDNLAAILEFTGGRHLLGYGDIYRYTGLKDHRAIRKRYPLNKDGTITAETLARRLCEGARS' A
#
# COMPACT_ATOMS: atom_id res chain seq x y z
N MET A 1 6.54 3.11 -19.72
CA MET A 1 5.11 3.34 -19.46
C MET A 1 5.00 4.00 -18.10
N GLU A 2 4.79 5.32 -18.07
CA GLU A 2 4.38 5.99 -16.83
C GLU A 2 3.13 5.28 -16.32
N ASN A 3 3.22 4.70 -15.13
CA ASN A 3 2.11 4.01 -14.49
C ASN A 3 1.01 5.04 -14.21
N LYS A 4 0.09 5.27 -15.16
CA LYS A 4 -1.08 6.15 -14.95
C LYS A 4 -1.84 5.75 -13.67
N TYR A 5 -1.89 4.46 -13.38
CA TYR A 5 -2.49 3.91 -12.18
C TYR A 5 -1.68 4.19 -10.90
N TYR A 6 -0.40 4.56 -10.98
CA TYR A 6 0.38 4.90 -9.79
C TYR A 6 -0.14 6.18 -9.14
N ARG A 7 -0.38 7.24 -9.93
CA ARG A 7 -0.89 8.51 -9.41
C ARG A 7 -2.31 8.37 -8.87
N ASP A 8 -3.15 7.61 -9.57
CA ASP A 8 -4.53 7.34 -9.15
C ASP A 8 -4.57 6.52 -7.86
N ASN A 9 -3.81 5.42 -7.78
CA ASN A 9 -3.67 4.64 -6.54
C ASN A 9 -3.09 5.48 -5.40
N LEU A 10 -2.07 6.30 -5.68
CA LEU A 10 -1.48 7.19 -4.67
C LEU A 10 -2.53 8.15 -4.12
N ALA A 11 -3.32 8.79 -5.00
CA ALA A 11 -4.38 9.70 -4.59
C ALA A 11 -5.46 8.98 -3.78
N ALA A 12 -5.89 7.80 -4.20
CA ALA A 12 -6.88 7.00 -3.48
C ALA A 12 -6.37 6.55 -2.09
N ILE A 13 -5.10 6.14 -1.99
CA ILE A 13 -4.48 5.78 -0.71
C ILE A 13 -4.35 7.01 0.18
N LEU A 14 -3.89 8.14 -0.35
CA LEU A 14 -3.80 9.39 0.41
C LEU A 14 -5.18 9.85 0.88
N GLU A 15 -6.21 9.77 0.05
CA GLU A 15 -7.58 10.13 0.44
C GLU A 15 -8.09 9.19 1.55
N PHE A 16 -7.83 7.89 1.43
CA PHE A 16 -8.20 6.90 2.44
C PHE A 16 -7.49 7.12 3.78
N THR A 17 -6.24 7.59 3.74
CA THR A 17 -5.37 7.70 4.92
C THR A 17 -5.34 9.11 5.50
N GLY A 18 -6.12 10.03 4.91
CA GLY A 18 -6.23 11.42 5.31
C GLY A 18 -4.96 12.23 5.03
N GLY A 19 -4.27 11.94 3.93
CA GLY A 19 -3.02 12.60 3.52
C GLY A 19 -1.77 12.01 4.19
N ARG A 20 -1.88 10.85 4.84
CA ARG A 20 -0.72 10.19 5.45
C ARG A 20 0.06 9.41 4.42
N HIS A 21 1.30 9.84 4.22
CA HIS A 21 2.27 9.14 3.37
C HIS A 21 2.85 7.90 4.05
N LEU A 22 2.76 7.77 5.37
CA LEU A 22 3.27 6.63 6.12
C LEU A 22 2.09 5.79 6.63
N LEU A 23 2.08 4.51 6.28
CA LEU A 23 0.99 3.58 6.54
C LEU A 23 1.48 2.43 7.39
N GLY A 24 0.76 2.12 8.46
CA GLY A 24 1.05 0.96 9.29
C GLY A 24 0.24 -0.27 8.87
N TYR A 25 0.45 -1.38 9.59
CA TYR A 25 -0.37 -2.58 9.43
C TYR A 25 -1.88 -2.31 9.51
N GLY A 26 -2.32 -1.39 10.38
CA GLY A 26 -3.74 -1.05 10.53
C GLY A 26 -4.35 -0.45 9.26
N ASP A 27 -3.66 0.49 8.63
CA ASP A 27 -4.11 1.12 7.37
C ASP A 27 -4.09 0.11 6.23
N ILE A 28 -3.04 -0.72 6.14
CA ILE A 28 -2.92 -1.75 5.11
C ILE A 28 -4.01 -2.81 5.30
N TYR A 29 -4.27 -3.23 6.53
CA TYR A 29 -5.36 -4.17 6.84
C TYR A 29 -6.70 -3.59 6.40
N ARG A 30 -6.96 -2.33 6.74
CA ARG A 30 -8.23 -1.66 6.45
C ARG A 30 -8.42 -1.42 4.95
N TYR A 31 -7.33 -1.18 4.21
CA TYR A 31 -7.34 -0.96 2.77
C TYR A 31 -7.38 -2.26 1.95
N THR A 32 -6.62 -3.28 2.35
CA THR A 32 -6.46 -4.53 1.59
C THR A 32 -7.33 -5.69 2.09
N GLY A 33 -7.93 -5.55 3.27
CA GLY A 33 -8.66 -6.62 3.96
C GLY A 33 -7.77 -7.74 4.53
N LEU A 34 -6.44 -7.67 4.35
CA LEU A 34 -5.51 -8.71 4.78
C LEU A 34 -5.29 -8.65 6.29
N LYS A 35 -5.99 -9.50 7.04
CA LYS A 35 -5.87 -9.54 8.51
C LYS A 35 -4.55 -10.15 8.99
N ASP A 36 -3.88 -10.91 8.12
CA ASP A 36 -2.66 -11.63 8.46
C ASP A 36 -1.41 -10.77 8.25
N HIS A 37 -0.74 -10.43 9.35
CA HIS A 37 0.46 -9.59 9.33
C HIS A 37 1.63 -10.24 8.57
N ARG A 38 1.72 -11.58 8.56
CA ARG A 38 2.77 -12.30 7.84
C ARG A 38 2.53 -12.24 6.33
N ALA A 39 1.28 -12.39 5.90
CA ALA A 39 0.88 -12.21 4.51
C ALA A 39 1.15 -10.78 4.03
N ILE A 40 0.82 -9.77 4.86
CA ILE A 40 1.15 -8.37 4.55
C ILE A 40 2.67 -8.21 4.40
N ARG A 41 3.47 -8.67 5.37
CA ARG A 41 4.94 -8.52 5.34
C ARG A 41 5.61 -9.31 4.22
N LYS A 42 4.99 -10.40 3.75
CA LYS A 42 5.45 -11.17 2.59
C LYS A 42 5.10 -10.49 1.27
N ARG A 43 3.92 -9.86 1.19
CA ARG A 43 3.38 -9.25 -0.05
C ARG A 43 3.83 -7.81 -0.24
N TYR A 44 4.05 -7.08 0.85
CA TYR A 44 4.46 -5.68 0.86
C TYR A 44 5.80 -5.52 1.58
N PRO A 45 6.76 -4.79 0.97
CA PRO A 45 8.06 -4.53 1.58
C PRO A 45 7.92 -3.48 2.69
N LEU A 46 7.46 -3.93 3.86
CA LEU A 46 7.34 -3.11 5.05
C LEU A 46 8.72 -2.86 5.68
N ASN A 47 8.88 -1.67 6.27
CA ASN A 47 10.00 -1.35 7.14
C ASN A 47 10.00 -2.23 8.41
N LYS A 48 11.12 -2.22 9.15
CA LYS A 48 11.26 -3.00 10.39
C LYS A 48 10.16 -2.66 11.42
N ASP A 49 9.70 -1.43 11.43
CA ASP A 49 8.61 -0.91 12.28
C ASP A 49 7.21 -1.30 11.78
N GLY A 50 7.09 -2.01 10.65
CA GLY A 50 5.80 -2.43 10.11
C GLY A 50 5.08 -1.37 9.30
N THR A 51 5.81 -0.37 8.83
CA THR A 51 5.27 0.75 8.06
C THR A 51 5.69 0.69 6.59
N ILE A 52 4.87 1.21 5.70
CA ILE A 52 5.14 1.36 4.26
C ILE A 52 4.73 2.76 3.82
N THR A 53 5.39 3.30 2.82
CA THR A 53 4.95 4.56 2.23
C THR A 53 3.77 4.34 1.29
N ALA A 54 2.84 5.29 1.24
CA ALA A 54 1.71 5.28 0.31
C ALA A 54 2.17 5.10 -1.15
N GLU A 55 3.30 5.70 -1.51
CA GLU A 55 4.00 5.53 -2.79
C GLU A 55 4.37 4.07 -3.06
N THR A 56 5.04 3.41 -2.09
CA THR A 56 5.45 2.01 -2.24
C THR A 56 4.23 1.08 -2.28
N LEU A 57 3.19 1.38 -1.50
CA LEU A 57 1.93 0.63 -1.53
C LEU A 57 1.24 0.75 -2.91
N ALA A 58 1.10 1.99 -3.43
CA ALA A 58 0.54 2.26 -4.75
C ALA A 58 1.29 1.50 -5.86
N ARG A 59 2.62 1.51 -5.78
CA ARG A 59 3.48 0.79 -6.72
C ARG A 59 3.27 -0.72 -6.67
N ARG A 60 3.17 -1.30 -5.47
CA ARG A 60 2.94 -2.73 -5.27
C ARG A 60 1.53 -3.17 -5.66
N LEU A 61 0.52 -2.34 -5.44
CA LEU A 61 -0.84 -2.59 -5.94
C LEU A 61 -0.85 -2.62 -7.47
N CYS A 62 -0.12 -1.71 -8.11
CA CYS A 62 0.00 -1.68 -9.56
C CYS A 62 0.76 -2.90 -10.13
N GLU A 63 1.82 -3.38 -9.44
CA GLU A 63 2.54 -4.59 -9.85
C GLU A 63 1.75 -5.87 -9.56
N GLY A 64 0.95 -5.90 -8.49
CA GLY A 64 0.14 -7.05 -8.11
C GLY A 64 -1.09 -7.29 -8.98
N ALA A 65 -1.49 -6.33 -9.81
CA ALA A 65 -2.58 -6.46 -10.78
C ALA A 65 -2.18 -7.21 -12.07
N ARG A 66 -0.93 -7.68 -12.18
CA ARG A 66 -0.49 -8.64 -13.21
C ARG A 66 -0.72 -10.07 -12.72
N SER A 67 -1.94 -10.57 -12.87
CA SER A 67 -2.23 -12.02 -13.01
C SER A 67 -3.37 -12.20 -13.98
#